data_AF-A0A9X2D3R7-F1
#
_entry.id   AF-A0A9X2D3R7-F1
#
_cell.length_a   1.000
_cell.length_b   1.000
_cell.length_c   1.000
_cell.angle_alpha   90.00
_cell.angle_beta   90.00
_cell.angle_gamma   90.00
#
_symmetry.space_group_name_H-M   'P 1'
#
loop_
_entity.id
_entity.type
_entity.pdbx_description
1 polymer ?
#
loop_
_entity_poly.entity_id
_entity_poly.type
_entity_poly.pdbx_seq_one_letter_code
_entity_poly.pdbx_strand_id
1 'polypeptide(L)'
;MTTNPATTTTPGPAGVSTGAPEPQVTVDEMIQSLTGFDELAIEKHFNGFDIYTDGEARGIRAMRALAFVQFRRNEMKDLDAFKAAQGLSFREVSSMYLPDELELDPDAPETASGKDSALPA
;
A
#
# COMPACT_ATOMS: atom_id res chain seq x y z
N MET A 1 -53.86 13.71 13.26
CA MET A 1 -53.43 12.59 12.41
C MET A 1 -52.52 13.18 11.34
N THR A 2 -51.21 13.02 11.50
CA THR A 2 -50.18 13.71 10.70
C THR A 2 -49.65 12.74 9.66
N THR A 3 -49.83 13.05 8.38
CA THR A 3 -49.26 12.31 7.24
C THR A 3 -48.05 13.05 6.70
N ASN A 4 -46.88 12.41 6.70
CA ASN A 4 -45.73 12.81 5.90
C ASN A 4 -45.61 11.86 4.70
N PRO A 5 -45.49 12.34 3.45
CA PRO A 5 -45.21 11.50 2.30
C PRO A 5 -43.72 11.12 2.22
N ALA A 6 -43.47 9.85 1.91
CA ALA A 6 -42.15 9.26 1.72
C ALA A 6 -41.48 9.78 0.45
N THR A 7 -40.23 10.22 0.57
CA THR A 7 -39.36 10.52 -0.58
C THR A 7 -38.80 9.20 -1.11
N THR A 8 -39.31 8.77 -2.26
CA THR A 8 -38.73 7.67 -3.04
C THR A 8 -37.49 8.19 -3.77
N THR A 9 -36.30 7.91 -3.22
CA THR A 9 -35.03 8.10 -3.91
C THR A 9 -34.72 6.86 -4.73
N THR A 10 -34.83 7.01 -6.04
CA THR A 10 -34.40 6.05 -7.07
C THR A 10 -32.91 5.74 -6.94
N PRO A 11 -32.46 4.48 -6.85
CA PRO A 11 -31.06 4.15 -7.06
C PRO A 11 -30.72 4.33 -8.54
N GLY A 12 -29.91 5.34 -8.85
CA GLY A 12 -29.31 5.51 -10.17
C GLY A 12 -28.37 4.34 -10.51
N PRO A 13 -28.14 4.06 -11.81
CA PRO A 13 -27.33 2.94 -12.23
C PRO A 13 -25.89 3.11 -11.74
N ALA A 14 -25.35 2.02 -11.19
CA ALA A 14 -23.96 1.87 -10.81
C ALA A 14 -23.05 2.42 -11.91
N GLY A 15 -22.43 3.57 -11.64
CA GLY A 15 -21.31 4.06 -12.42
C GLY A 15 -20.20 3.00 -12.34
N VAL A 16 -20.00 2.31 -13.46
CA VAL A 16 -18.78 1.57 -13.74
C VAL A 16 -17.64 2.59 -13.67
N SER A 17 -16.97 2.65 -12.52
CA SER A 17 -15.70 3.37 -12.41
C SER A 17 -14.66 2.50 -13.12
N THR A 18 -14.42 2.87 -14.38
CA THR A 18 -13.38 2.33 -15.24
C THR A 18 -12.05 2.31 -14.48
N GLY A 19 -11.48 1.12 -14.31
CA GLY A 19 -10.26 0.89 -13.55
C GLY A 19 -9.05 1.64 -14.12
N ALA A 20 -8.72 2.77 -13.49
CA ALA A 20 -7.32 3.10 -13.27
C ALA A 20 -6.85 2.20 -12.12
N PRO A 21 -5.66 1.56 -12.20
CA PRO A 21 -5.07 0.98 -11.01
C PRO A 21 -5.00 2.09 -9.96
N GLU A 22 -5.55 1.84 -8.78
CA GLU A 22 -5.37 2.76 -7.65
C GLU A 22 -3.88 3.10 -7.55
N PRO A 23 -3.49 4.36 -7.30
CA PRO A 23 -2.09 4.73 -7.26
C PRO A 23 -1.41 3.86 -6.21
N GLN A 24 -0.70 2.84 -6.67
CA GLN A 24 0.10 2.00 -5.82
C GLN A 24 1.29 2.90 -5.45
N VAL A 25 1.20 3.54 -4.29
CA VAL A 25 2.27 4.40 -3.77
C VAL A 25 3.48 3.54 -3.44
N THR A 26 4.68 4.06 -3.71
CA THR A 26 5.90 3.42 -3.23
C THR A 26 6.00 3.52 -1.71
N VAL A 27 6.89 2.73 -1.12
CA VAL A 27 7.18 2.81 0.32
C VAL A 27 7.68 4.22 0.67
N ASP A 28 8.58 4.77 -0.15
CA ASP A 28 9.16 6.10 0.06
C ASP A 28 8.11 7.21 -0.08
N GLU A 29 7.20 7.12 -1.04
CA GLU A 29 6.07 8.06 -1.18
C GLU A 29 5.13 8.00 0.02
N MET A 30 4.83 6.79 0.51
CA MET A 30 3.98 6.63 1.69
C MET A 30 4.63 7.24 2.92
N ILE A 31 5.95 7.07 3.11
CA ILE A 31 6.73 7.69 4.18
C ILE A 31 6.69 9.22 4.07
N GLN A 32 6.90 9.78 2.87
CA GLN A 32 6.83 11.23 2.65
C GLN A 32 5.42 11.80 2.89
N SER A 33 4.39 10.98 2.73
CA SER A 33 3.01 11.37 2.99
C SER A 33 2.63 11.36 4.47
N LEU A 34 3.49 10.88 5.36
CA LEU A 34 3.18 10.78 6.79
C LEU A 34 3.02 12.17 7.41
N THR A 35 2.06 12.25 8.31
CA THR A 35 1.87 13.43 9.16
C THR A 35 2.43 13.14 10.55
N GLY A 36 2.72 14.19 11.34
CA GLY A 36 3.15 13.99 12.73
C GLY A 36 2.14 13.21 13.60
N PHE A 37 0.86 13.18 13.23
CA PHE A 37 -0.15 12.33 13.90
C PHE A 37 -0.03 10.85 13.52
N ASP A 38 0.41 10.57 12.29
CA ASP A 38 0.68 9.20 11.84
C ASP A 38 1.93 8.66 12.52
N GLU A 39 2.98 9.46 12.60
CA GLU A 39 4.24 9.15 13.30
C GLU A 39 3.99 8.79 14.77
N LEU A 40 3.28 9.65 15.51
CA LEU A 40 2.93 9.39 16.91
C LEU A 40 2.09 8.12 17.09
N ALA A 41 1.22 7.82 16.13
CA ALA A 41 0.41 6.61 16.18
C ALA A 41 1.24 5.34 15.93
N ILE A 42 2.20 5.41 15.01
CA ILE A 42 3.17 4.34 14.79
C ILE A 42 3.99 4.12 16.07
N GLU A 43 4.59 5.18 16.62
CA GLU A 43 5.42 5.11 17.84
C GLU A 43 4.65 4.43 18.98
N LYS A 44 3.38 4.84 19.18
CA LYS A 44 2.52 4.31 20.24
C LYS A 44 2.20 2.81 20.06
N HIS A 45 1.93 2.34 18.85
CA HIS A 45 1.48 0.96 18.62
C HIS A 45 2.63 -0.01 18.31
N PHE A 46 3.76 0.50 17.85
CA PHE A 46 4.93 -0.29 17.48
C PHE A 46 6.07 -0.15 18.51
N ASN A 47 5.74 0.12 19.78
CA ASN A 47 6.69 0.13 20.91
C ASN A 47 7.87 1.12 20.75
N GLY A 48 7.59 2.37 20.38
CA GLY A 48 8.61 3.40 20.21
C GLY A 48 9.36 3.32 18.88
N PHE A 49 8.85 2.56 17.91
CA PHE A 49 9.45 2.46 16.57
C PHE A 49 9.32 3.79 15.84
N ASP A 50 10.46 4.32 15.39
CA ASP A 50 10.54 5.53 14.59
C ASP A 50 10.84 5.15 13.14
N ILE A 51 9.93 5.52 12.23
CA ILE A 51 10.00 5.11 10.84
C ILE A 51 11.15 5.76 10.06
N TYR A 52 11.71 6.87 10.51
CA TYR A 52 12.82 7.53 9.81
C TYR A 52 14.17 7.04 10.29
N THR A 53 14.29 6.67 11.57
CA THR A 53 15.55 6.21 12.16
C THR A 53 15.67 4.68 12.16
N ASP A 54 14.58 3.96 12.41
CA ASP A 54 14.55 2.49 12.40
C ASP A 54 14.08 1.91 11.04
N GLY A 55 13.54 2.74 10.15
CA GLY A 55 12.97 2.32 8.86
C GLY A 55 13.95 2.22 7.69
N GLU A 56 15.17 2.77 7.81
CA GLU A 56 16.23 2.63 6.78
C GLU A 56 16.53 1.15 6.46
N ALA A 57 16.39 0.27 7.45
CA ALA A 57 16.26 -1.15 7.19
C ALA A 57 14.81 -1.40 6.75
N ARG A 58 14.55 -1.34 5.43
CA ARG A 58 13.29 -1.63 4.68
C ARG A 58 12.62 -2.97 5.02
N GLY A 59 12.45 -3.24 6.30
CA GLY A 59 12.02 -4.51 6.86
C GLY A 59 10.52 -4.59 6.87
N ILE A 60 10.03 -5.81 7.04
CA ILE A 60 8.61 -6.10 7.17
C ILE A 60 7.90 -5.25 8.24
N ARG A 61 8.62 -4.83 9.28
CA ARG A 61 8.07 -4.00 10.36
C ARG A 61 7.70 -2.59 9.88
N ALA A 62 8.55 -1.96 9.07
CA ALA A 62 8.27 -0.65 8.49
C ALA A 62 7.07 -0.73 7.53
N MET A 63 7.05 -1.73 6.65
CA MET A 63 5.91 -1.95 5.74
C MET A 63 4.59 -2.19 6.50
N ARG A 64 4.63 -2.90 7.63
CA ARG A 64 3.44 -3.08 8.48
C ARG A 64 3.03 -1.80 9.20
N ALA A 65 3.98 -0.96 9.62
CA ALA A 65 3.69 0.35 10.19
C ALA A 65 2.99 1.26 9.16
N LEU A 66 3.45 1.23 7.91
CA LEU A 66 2.79 1.95 6.81
C LEU A 66 1.41 1.38 6.51
N ALA A 67 1.24 0.05 6.51
CA ALA A 67 -0.06 -0.58 6.30
C ALA A 67 -1.05 -0.20 7.42
N PHE A 68 -0.56 -0.10 8.65
CA PHE A 68 -1.34 0.39 9.78
C PHE A 68 -1.85 1.82 9.55
N VAL A 69 -0.99 2.74 9.08
CA VAL A 69 -1.40 4.10 8.73
C VAL A 69 -2.43 4.08 7.61
N GLN A 70 -2.23 3.26 6.57
CA GLN A 70 -3.17 3.13 5.47
C GLN A 70 -4.56 2.68 5.96
N PHE A 71 -4.61 1.68 6.86
CA PHE A 71 -5.88 1.24 7.43
C PHE A 71 -6.56 2.32 8.29
N ARG A 72 -5.80 3.11 9.05
CA ARG A 72 -6.36 4.25 9.80
C ARG A 72 -6.93 5.33 8.90
N ARG A 73 -6.26 5.64 7.79
CA ARG A 73 -6.75 6.57 6.77
C ARG A 73 -8.06 6.09 6.13
N ASN A 74 -8.24 4.78 6.05
CA ASN A 74 -9.49 4.13 5.64
C ASN A 74 -10.52 4.01 6.79
N GLU A 75 -10.47 4.93 7.75
CA GLU A 75 -11.40 5.03 8.88
C GLU A 75 -11.43 3.81 9.82
N MET A 76 -10.42 2.92 9.78
CA MET A 76 -10.30 1.86 10.78
C MET A 76 -9.78 2.41 12.12
N LYS A 77 -10.32 1.89 13.21
CA LYS A 77 -9.85 2.23 14.57
C LYS A 77 -8.42 1.73 14.77
N ASP A 78 -7.62 2.51 15.49
CA ASP A 78 -6.20 2.23 15.74
C ASP A 78 -5.90 0.77 16.13
N LEU A 79 -6.65 0.20 17.08
CA LEU A 79 -6.41 -1.17 17.54
C LEU A 79 -6.70 -2.22 16.46
N ASP A 80 -7.75 -2.01 15.66
CA ASP A 80 -8.15 -2.93 14.60
C ASP A 80 -7.23 -2.80 13.38
N ALA A 81 -6.83 -1.57 13.05
CA ALA A 81 -5.83 -1.27 12.04
C ALA A 81 -4.49 -1.93 12.37
N PHE A 82 -4.04 -1.86 13.63
CA PHE A 82 -2.79 -2.46 14.06
C PHE A 82 -2.81 -3.99 13.94
N LYS A 83 -3.91 -4.62 14.37
CA LYS A 83 -4.11 -6.06 14.23
C LYS A 83 -4.16 -6.48 12.76
N ALA A 84 -4.86 -5.73 11.92
CA ALA A 84 -4.93 -5.99 10.48
C ALA A 84 -3.52 -5.95 9.87
N ALA A 85 -2.76 -4.89 10.12
CA ALA A 85 -1.39 -4.74 9.62
C ALA A 85 -0.44 -5.85 10.11
N GLN A 86 -0.52 -6.23 11.38
CA GLN A 86 0.30 -7.32 11.93
C GLN A 86 -0.11 -8.70 11.41
N GLY A 87 -1.38 -8.88 11.06
CA GLY A 87 -1.93 -10.12 10.51
C GLY A 87 -1.52 -10.37 9.06
N LEU A 88 -1.06 -9.35 8.34
CA LEU A 88 -0.59 -9.51 6.96
C LEU A 88 0.68 -10.36 6.89
N SER A 89 0.68 -11.31 5.96
CA SER A 89 1.90 -11.99 5.55
C SER A 89 2.86 -11.03 4.85
N PHE A 90 4.13 -11.44 4.75
CA PHE A 90 5.14 -10.66 4.02
C PHE A 90 4.72 -10.38 2.58
N ARG A 91 4.12 -11.36 1.90
CA ARG A 91 3.66 -11.20 0.52
C ARG A 91 2.51 -10.21 0.42
N GLU A 92 1.56 -10.26 1.34
CA GLU A 92 0.41 -9.35 1.33
C GLU A 92 0.85 -7.91 1.59
N VAL A 93 1.69 -7.69 2.60
CA VAL A 93 2.16 -6.33 2.94
C VAL A 93 3.07 -5.75 1.84
N SER A 94 3.93 -6.56 1.23
CA SER A 94 4.77 -6.10 0.10
C SER A 94 3.95 -5.83 -1.15
N SER A 95 2.84 -6.57 -1.38
CA SER A 95 1.95 -6.32 -2.52
C SER A 95 1.11 -5.05 -2.36
N MET A 96 1.11 -4.39 -1.19
CA MET A 96 0.43 -3.11 -0.97
C MET A 96 1.20 -1.91 -1.52
N TYR A 97 2.50 -2.08 -1.77
CA TYR A 97 3.39 -1.02 -2.21
C TYR A 97 4.03 -1.43 -3.53
N LEU A 98 4.28 -0.46 -4.41
CA LEU A 98 5.15 -0.75 -5.55
C LEU A 98 6.55 -1.06 -5.02
N PRO A 99 7.24 -2.06 -5.58
CA PRO A 99 8.69 -2.07 -5.45
C PRO A 99 9.17 -0.72 -5.96
N ASP A 100 10.02 -0.02 -5.20
CA ASP A 100 10.75 1.13 -5.75
C ASP A 100 11.41 0.59 -7.02
N GLU A 101 10.89 1.00 -8.18
CA GLU A 101 11.39 0.48 -9.44
C GLU A 101 12.89 0.74 -9.40
N LEU A 102 13.67 -0.35 -9.49
CA LEU A 102 15.02 -0.28 -10.03
C LEU A 102 14.88 0.66 -11.22
N GLU A 103 15.52 1.82 -11.17
CA GLU A 103 15.74 2.66 -12.34
C GLU A 103 16.08 1.70 -13.46
N LEU A 104 15.11 1.45 -14.34
CA LEU A 104 15.24 0.51 -15.42
C LEU A 104 16.10 1.28 -16.40
N ASP A 105 17.41 1.24 -16.18
CA ASP A 105 18.40 1.95 -16.97
C ASP A 105 18.06 1.60 -18.42
N PRO A 106 17.56 2.56 -19.21
CA PRO A 106 17.15 2.28 -20.59
C PRO A 106 18.36 1.87 -21.46
N ASP A 107 19.59 2.00 -20.94
CA ASP A 107 20.83 1.50 -21.54
C ASP A 107 21.27 0.12 -21.01
N ALA A 108 20.52 -0.55 -20.13
CA ALA A 108 20.81 -1.92 -19.76
C ALA A 108 20.59 -2.82 -20.99
N PRO A 109 21.65 -3.38 -21.61
CA PRO A 109 21.48 -4.18 -22.80
C PRO A 109 20.61 -5.38 -22.44
N GLU A 110 19.49 -5.54 -23.15
CA GLU A 110 18.75 -6.79 -23.21
C GLU A 110 19.74 -7.87 -23.67
N THR A 111 20.38 -8.55 -22.71
CA THR A 111 21.08 -9.79 -23.01
C THR A 111 20.00 -10.84 -23.23
N ALA A 112 19.44 -10.79 -24.44
CA ALA A 112 18.71 -11.89 -25.04
C ALA A 112 19.60 -13.12 -24.86
N SER A 113 19.26 -13.95 -23.87
CA SER A 113 19.86 -15.26 -23.67
C SER A 113 19.40 -16.13 -24.83
N GLY A 114 20.03 -15.91 -25.98
CA GLY A 114 19.88 -16.65 -27.20
C GLY A 114 20.38 -18.05 -26.94
N LYS A 115 19.41 -18.93 -26.66
CA LYS A 115 19.46 -20.37 -26.79
C LYS A 115 20.42 -20.77 -27.93
N ASP A 116 21.63 -21.19 -27.58
CA ASP A 116 22.61 -21.77 -28.50
C ASP A 116 22.04 -23.09 -29.04
N SER A 117 21.24 -22.97 -30.10
CA SER A 117 20.88 -24.06 -31.00
C SER A 117 21.87 -24.00 -32.16
N ALA A 118 23.08 -24.48 -31.91
CA ALA A 118 24.07 -24.73 -32.95
C ALA A 118 24.45 -26.22 -32.93
N LEU A 119 23.67 -27.02 -33.65
CA LEU A 119 24.18 -28.18 -34.40
C LEU A 119 24.98 -27.60 -35.59
N PRO A 120 26.18 -28.13 -35.92
CA PRO A 120 26.29 -29.34 -36.77
C PRO A 120 27.56 -30.18 -36.42
N ALA A 121 27.87 -31.36 -36.95
CA ALA A 121 27.42 -32.20 -38.07
C ALA A 121 27.61 -33.68 -37.70
#